data_AF-A0A847S503-F1
#
_entry.id   AF-A0A847S503-F1
#
_cell.length_a   1.000
_cell.length_b   1.000
_cell.length_c   1.000
_cell.angle_alpha   90.00
_cell.angle_beta   90.00
_cell.angle_gamma   90.00
#
_symmetry.space_group_name_H-M   'P 1'
#
loop_
_entity.id
_entity.type
_entity.pdbx_description
1 polymer ?
#
loop_
_entity_poly.entity_id
_entity_poly.type
_entity_poly.pdbx_seq_one_letter_code
_entity_poly.pdbx_strand_id
1 'polypeptide(L)'
;MQAIPDIRRQNLRLLIAHRFGGRQVDFARTVGIAQSSYVSRLLSTDGSGGRNLGEELSRKIEIACGLPPFWLDQPQIGLPLDPHAATQRIQHLIGHPAMNQTRHIAKTDDTRIKEIKELAPPSHVLREYPITEGAAQLTLETRQAIHRILHGADDRLLVIIGPCSIHDYDAAMEYARRLQEEKVRHEQDLLVVMRVYFEKPRTTVGWKGLINDPMLDGSYRINEGIRLARKLLHDINDAGVPAATEYLDMITPQYLSDLISWGAIGARTTESQVHRELASGLSCPVGFKNGTDGNIRIAVDAIKAANAPHHFLSVTKAGHSAIVSTMGNEDCHVILRGGKTPNYDAASVDASCQQLSAAGLAQKVMIDFSHANSSKQYQRQMDVGADVSNQLASGDERIFGVMVESHLCAGRQDLIPGQPLTYGQSITDACIDWDNSRELMTLLAEGVRARRLKRTRGE
;
A
#
# COMPACT_ATOMS: atom_id res chain seq x y z
N MET A 1 -46.93 -8.34 -24.66
CA MET A 1 -45.65 -7.63 -24.86
C MET A 1 -45.90 -6.52 -25.87
N GLN A 2 -45.67 -5.24 -25.54
CA GLN A 2 -45.86 -4.14 -26.51
C GLN A 2 -44.85 -4.26 -27.66
N ALA A 3 -45.27 -3.91 -28.88
CA ALA A 3 -44.38 -3.93 -30.04
C ALA A 3 -43.35 -2.79 -29.96
N ILE A 4 -42.10 -3.06 -30.33
CA ILE A 4 -40.98 -2.09 -30.27
C ILE A 4 -41.31 -0.74 -30.94
N PRO A 5 -41.97 -0.67 -32.11
CA PRO A 5 -42.36 0.60 -32.71
C PRO A 5 -43.28 1.46 -31.83
N ASP A 6 -44.14 0.83 -31.03
CA ASP A 6 -45.05 1.53 -30.13
C ASP A 6 -44.33 2.03 -28.88
N ILE A 7 -43.40 1.23 -28.35
CA ILE A 7 -42.51 1.63 -27.24
C ILE A 7 -41.68 2.85 -27.65
N ARG A 8 -41.06 2.80 -28.84
CA ARG A 8 -40.30 3.90 -29.44
C ARG A 8 -41.11 5.17 -29.57
N ARG A 9 -42.33 5.06 -30.11
CA ARG A 9 -43.22 6.22 -30.29
C ARG A 9 -43.64 6.79 -28.95
N GLN A 10 -43.98 5.94 -27.98
CA GLN A 10 -44.32 6.36 -26.63
C GLN A 10 -43.15 7.09 -25.98
N ASN A 11 -41.96 6.52 -26.00
CA ASN A 11 -40.75 7.12 -25.43
C ASN A 11 -40.35 8.43 -26.12
N LEU A 12 -40.55 8.54 -27.43
CA LEU A 12 -40.34 9.78 -28.15
C LEU A 12 -41.31 10.89 -27.72
N ARG A 13 -42.60 10.57 -27.48
CA ARG A 13 -43.56 11.54 -26.92
C ARG A 13 -43.12 12.04 -25.56
N LEU A 14 -42.64 11.13 -24.71
CA LEU A 14 -42.15 11.46 -23.37
C LEU A 14 -40.92 12.37 -23.45
N LEU A 15 -39.95 12.03 -24.30
CA LEU A 15 -38.75 12.83 -24.50
C LEU A 15 -39.09 14.27 -24.95
N ILE A 16 -39.99 14.42 -25.91
CA ILE A 16 -40.41 15.74 -26.41
C ILE A 16 -41.18 16.52 -25.34
N ALA A 17 -42.09 15.88 -24.62
CA ALA A 17 -42.84 16.51 -23.54
C ALA A 17 -41.90 17.03 -22.44
N HIS A 18 -40.95 16.22 -21.99
CA HIS A 18 -40.16 16.51 -20.78
C HIS A 18 -38.91 17.32 -21.03
N ARG A 19 -38.20 17.08 -22.14
CA ARG A 19 -36.93 17.76 -22.42
C ARG A 19 -37.09 18.97 -23.32
N PHE A 20 -38.16 19.00 -24.11
CA PHE A 20 -38.43 20.08 -25.06
C PHE A 20 -39.74 20.82 -24.75
N GLY A 21 -40.36 20.55 -23.60
CA GLY A 21 -41.59 21.21 -23.16
C GLY A 21 -42.77 21.04 -24.13
N GLY A 22 -42.82 19.91 -24.84
CA GLY A 22 -43.81 19.64 -25.88
C GLY A 22 -43.54 20.31 -27.23
N ARG A 23 -42.51 21.16 -27.35
CA ARG A 23 -42.21 21.91 -28.58
C ARG A 23 -41.45 21.06 -29.59
N GLN A 24 -42.17 20.48 -30.55
CA GLN A 24 -41.61 19.62 -31.59
C GLN A 24 -40.58 20.33 -32.49
N VAL A 25 -40.67 21.66 -32.65
CA VAL A 25 -39.72 22.46 -33.43
C VAL A 25 -38.32 22.48 -32.80
N ASP A 26 -38.25 22.61 -31.48
CA ASP A 26 -36.98 22.64 -30.75
C ASP A 26 -36.31 21.25 -30.75
N PHE A 27 -37.13 20.20 -30.60
CA PHE A 27 -36.67 18.82 -30.78
C PHE A 27 -36.14 18.59 -32.19
N ALA A 28 -36.88 19.00 -33.23
CA ALA A 28 -36.48 18.83 -34.63
C ALA A 28 -35.14 19.51 -34.91
N ARG A 29 -34.93 20.73 -34.39
CA ARG A 29 -33.65 21.45 -34.51
C ARG A 29 -32.50 20.70 -33.85
N THR A 30 -32.72 20.17 -32.65
CA THR A 30 -31.69 19.47 -31.85
C THR A 30 -31.23 18.18 -32.51
N VAL A 31 -32.16 17.43 -33.13
CA VAL A 31 -31.85 16.14 -33.79
C VAL A 31 -31.44 16.33 -35.27
N GLY A 32 -31.55 17.54 -35.80
CA GLY A 32 -31.26 17.84 -37.20
C GLY A 32 -32.31 17.27 -38.17
N ILE A 33 -33.59 17.36 -37.80
CA ILE A 33 -34.74 17.04 -38.65
C ILE A 33 -35.21 18.34 -39.33
N ALA A 34 -35.17 18.36 -40.66
CA ALA A 34 -35.37 19.58 -41.46
C ALA A 34 -36.77 20.20 -41.35
N GLN A 35 -37.82 19.41 -41.11
CA GLN A 35 -39.20 19.90 -40.99
C GLN A 35 -39.87 19.35 -39.73
N SER A 36 -40.40 20.24 -38.88
CA SER A 36 -41.09 19.85 -37.64
C SER A 36 -42.35 19.01 -37.88
N SER A 37 -43.01 19.17 -39.04
CA SER A 37 -44.14 18.34 -39.49
C SER A 37 -43.77 16.86 -39.68
N TYR A 38 -42.48 16.55 -39.83
CA TYR A 38 -41.99 15.17 -39.83
C TYR A 38 -42.08 14.53 -38.44
N VAL A 39 -41.78 15.30 -37.38
CA VAL A 39 -41.89 14.83 -35.99
C VAL A 39 -43.34 14.52 -35.65
N SER A 40 -44.29 15.36 -36.06
CA SER A 40 -45.72 15.11 -35.85
C SER A 40 -46.19 13.80 -36.51
N ARG A 41 -45.66 13.48 -37.70
CA ARG A 41 -45.95 12.22 -38.41
C ARG A 41 -45.33 10.99 -37.73
N LEU A 42 -44.16 11.12 -37.10
CA LEU A 42 -43.58 10.04 -36.27
C LEU A 42 -44.44 9.75 -35.04
N LEU A 43 -45.10 10.79 -34.51
CA LEU A 43 -45.97 10.70 -33.34
C LEU A 43 -47.42 10.33 -33.68
N SER A 44 -47.82 10.23 -34.96
CA SER A 44 -49.18 9.86 -35.34
C SER A 44 -49.40 8.35 -35.24
N THR A 45 -50.61 7.95 -34.84
CA THR A 45 -51.09 6.56 -34.75
C THR A 45 -52.04 6.20 -35.89
N ASP A 46 -52.32 7.15 -36.77
CA ASP A 46 -53.47 7.10 -37.64
C ASP A 46 -52.97 6.64 -39.02
N GLY A 47 -53.58 5.58 -39.56
CA GLY A 47 -53.06 4.85 -40.72
C GLY A 47 -52.90 5.65 -42.02
N SER A 48 -53.34 6.91 -42.07
CA SER A 48 -53.13 7.82 -43.19
C SER A 48 -52.12 8.91 -42.85
N GLY A 49 -50.83 8.62 -43.06
CA GLY A 49 -49.74 9.61 -43.02
C GLY A 49 -48.75 9.48 -41.87
N GLY A 50 -48.94 8.53 -40.93
CA GLY A 50 -47.96 8.20 -39.90
C GLY A 50 -46.66 7.61 -40.47
N ARG A 51 -45.52 7.95 -39.85
CA ARG A 51 -44.21 7.36 -40.17
C ARG A 51 -43.70 6.52 -39.00
N ASN A 52 -43.05 5.40 -39.31
CA ASN A 52 -42.43 4.56 -38.29
C ASN A 52 -41.10 5.15 -37.81
N LEU A 53 -40.86 5.08 -36.50
CA LEU A 53 -39.59 5.42 -35.91
C LEU A 53 -38.65 4.20 -36.02
N GLY A 54 -37.90 4.17 -37.12
CA GLY A 54 -36.94 3.11 -37.43
C GLY A 54 -35.67 3.16 -36.57
N GLU A 55 -34.91 2.07 -36.59
CA GLU A 55 -33.68 1.87 -35.79
C GLU A 55 -32.71 3.05 -35.90
N GLU A 56 -32.32 3.39 -37.12
CA GLU A 56 -31.30 4.40 -37.41
C GLU A 56 -31.67 5.77 -36.84
N LEU A 57 -32.95 6.15 -36.99
CA LEU A 57 -33.44 7.42 -36.47
C LEU A 57 -33.55 7.39 -34.93
N SER A 58 -33.93 6.26 -34.33
CA SER A 58 -33.90 6.09 -32.87
C SER A 58 -32.50 6.28 -32.31
N ARG A 59 -31.49 5.60 -32.88
CA ARG A 59 -30.09 5.74 -32.43
C ARG A 59 -29.61 7.19 -32.57
N LYS A 60 -29.95 7.87 -33.68
CA LYS A 60 -29.59 9.27 -33.92
C LYS A 60 -30.22 10.20 -32.87
N ILE A 61 -31.49 10.01 -32.53
CA ILE A 61 -32.18 10.79 -31.51
C ILE A 61 -31.50 10.61 -30.15
N GLU A 62 -31.17 9.37 -29.78
CA GLU A 62 -30.52 9.09 -28.50
C GLU A 62 -29.17 9.78 -28.39
N ILE A 63 -28.32 9.70 -29.43
CA ILE A 63 -27.02 10.38 -29.43
C ILE A 63 -27.20 11.90 -29.36
N ALA A 64 -28.07 12.47 -30.20
CA ALA A 64 -28.31 13.91 -30.23
C ALA A 64 -28.88 14.44 -28.90
N CYS A 65 -29.59 13.60 -28.16
CA CYS A 65 -30.12 13.93 -26.84
C CYS A 65 -29.26 13.40 -25.69
N GLY A 66 -28.10 12.78 -25.92
CA GLY A 66 -27.25 12.22 -24.86
C GLY A 66 -27.99 11.18 -23.99
N LEU A 67 -28.82 10.35 -24.60
CA LEU A 67 -29.53 9.24 -23.95
C LEU A 67 -28.68 7.96 -24.01
N PRO A 68 -28.82 7.05 -23.03
CA PRO A 68 -28.17 5.73 -23.09
C PRO A 68 -28.58 4.94 -24.34
N PRO A 69 -27.71 4.06 -24.87
CA PRO A 69 -28.07 3.18 -25.97
C PRO A 69 -29.31 2.34 -25.68
N PHE A 70 -30.17 2.22 -26.69
CA PHE A 70 -31.45 1.49 -26.71
C PHE A 70 -32.53 2.03 -25.78
N TRP A 71 -32.35 3.25 -25.26
CA TRP A 71 -33.32 3.87 -24.36
C TRP A 71 -34.73 3.99 -24.98
N LEU A 72 -34.83 4.29 -26.28
CA LEU A 72 -36.12 4.37 -26.97
C LEU A 72 -36.80 3.01 -27.13
N ASP A 73 -36.10 1.89 -26.93
CA ASP A 73 -36.60 0.54 -27.22
C ASP A 73 -37.09 -0.19 -25.97
N GLN A 74 -36.85 0.39 -24.80
CA GLN A 74 -37.18 -0.18 -23.51
C GLN A 74 -38.46 0.46 -22.93
N PRO A 75 -39.43 -0.31 -22.42
CA PRO A 75 -40.58 0.23 -21.71
C PRO A 75 -40.12 1.03 -20.48
N GLN A 76 -40.48 2.31 -20.42
CA GLN A 76 -40.15 3.17 -19.28
C GLN A 76 -41.20 2.96 -18.17
N ILE A 77 -41.07 1.86 -17.41
CA ILE A 77 -42.01 1.49 -16.33
C ILE A 77 -41.53 2.10 -15.01
N GLY A 78 -42.35 2.96 -14.38
CA GLY A 78 -42.18 3.36 -12.99
C GLY A 78 -41.17 4.48 -12.70
N LEU A 79 -40.57 5.11 -13.72
CA LEU A 79 -39.78 6.33 -13.53
C LEU A 79 -40.70 7.57 -13.60
N PRO A 80 -40.58 8.54 -12.67
CA PRO A 80 -41.38 9.76 -12.75
C PRO A 80 -41.03 10.49 -14.04
N LEU A 81 -42.06 10.87 -14.76
CA LEU A 81 -41.94 11.50 -16.07
C LEU A 81 -41.45 12.95 -15.99
N ASP A 82 -41.39 13.58 -14.83
CA ASP A 82 -40.85 14.94 -14.69
C ASP A 82 -39.52 14.94 -13.92
N PRO A 83 -38.38 15.29 -14.55
CA PRO A 83 -37.11 15.44 -13.85
C PRO A 83 -37.15 16.51 -12.74
N HIS A 84 -38.11 17.45 -12.79
CA HIS A 84 -38.25 18.51 -11.77
C HIS A 84 -39.01 18.09 -10.51
N ALA A 85 -39.82 17.03 -10.55
CA ALA A 85 -40.59 16.61 -9.37
C ALA A 85 -39.72 15.93 -8.30
N ALA A 86 -38.66 15.21 -8.72
CA ALA A 86 -37.65 14.67 -7.80
C ALA A 86 -36.78 15.79 -7.20
N THR A 87 -36.49 16.83 -7.98
CA THR A 87 -35.74 18.00 -7.53
C THR A 87 -36.54 18.81 -6.51
N GLN A 88 -37.87 18.92 -6.65
CA GLN A 88 -38.71 19.70 -5.72
C GLN A 88 -38.88 19.06 -4.33
N ARG A 89 -38.97 17.73 -4.22
CA ARG A 89 -38.99 17.07 -2.90
C ARG A 89 -37.66 17.21 -2.16
N ILE A 90 -36.56 17.22 -2.90
CA ILE A 90 -35.23 17.47 -2.33
C ILE A 90 -35.06 18.96 -2.02
N GLN A 91 -35.52 19.89 -2.86
CA GLN A 91 -35.45 21.34 -2.62
C GLN A 91 -36.31 21.82 -1.45
N HIS A 92 -37.46 21.18 -1.18
CA HIS A 92 -38.28 21.51 -0.01
C HIS A 92 -37.64 21.00 1.30
N LEU A 93 -36.81 19.96 1.24
CA LEU A 93 -35.98 19.50 2.37
C LEU A 93 -34.69 20.31 2.53
N ILE A 94 -34.17 20.87 1.44
CA ILE A 94 -32.96 21.70 1.40
C ILE A 94 -33.34 23.14 1.02
N GLY A 95 -34.09 23.82 1.89
CA GLY A 95 -34.49 25.21 1.66
C GLY A 95 -33.29 26.11 1.31
N HIS A 96 -33.29 26.67 0.10
CA HIS A 96 -32.37 27.72 -0.31
C HIS A 96 -33.13 29.05 -0.37
N PRO A 97 -32.92 29.98 0.57
CA PRO A 97 -33.51 31.31 0.46
C PRO A 97 -32.85 32.08 -0.70
N ALA A 98 -33.66 32.93 -1.34
CA ALA A 98 -33.29 33.77 -2.46
C ALA A 98 -31.96 34.52 -2.21
N MET A 99 -30.99 34.32 -3.10
CA MET A 99 -29.71 35.04 -3.07
C MET A 99 -29.89 36.43 -3.65
N ASN A 100 -30.10 37.41 -2.77
CA ASN A 100 -29.69 38.79 -3.03
C ASN A 100 -28.93 39.36 -1.82
N GLN A 101 -27.96 38.59 -1.34
CA GLN A 101 -26.93 38.99 -0.39
C GLN A 101 -25.63 38.34 -0.84
N THR A 102 -24.53 39.07 -0.82
CA THR A 102 -23.17 38.55 -0.96
C THR A 102 -23.02 37.42 0.06
N ARG A 103 -23.21 36.15 -0.37
CA ARG A 103 -23.09 35.01 0.54
C ARG A 103 -21.64 34.93 0.98
N HIS A 104 -21.41 35.28 2.24
CA HIS A 104 -20.20 34.87 2.95
C HIS A 104 -20.23 33.33 2.94
N ILE A 105 -19.54 32.69 2.00
CA ILE A 105 -19.33 31.25 2.06
C ILE A 105 -18.49 31.04 3.31
N ALA A 106 -19.07 30.43 4.34
CA ALA A 106 -18.31 30.04 5.52
C ALA A 106 -17.17 29.14 5.01
N LYS A 107 -15.92 29.56 5.25
CA LYS A 107 -14.76 28.75 4.90
C LYS A 107 -14.78 27.54 5.84
N THR A 108 -15.44 26.47 5.42
CA THR A 108 -15.53 25.21 6.17
C THR A 108 -14.52 24.19 5.63
N ASP A 109 -14.09 24.34 4.38
CA ASP A 109 -13.14 23.47 3.71
C ASP A 109 -11.72 24.07 3.68
N ASP A 110 -10.71 23.20 3.68
CA ASP A 110 -9.28 23.54 3.59
C ASP A 110 -8.81 24.64 4.57
N THR A 111 -9.50 24.78 5.71
CA THR A 111 -9.23 25.85 6.69
C THR A 111 -7.84 25.74 7.34
N ARG A 112 -7.24 24.54 7.31
CA ARG A 112 -5.91 24.23 7.83
C ARG A 112 -4.97 23.66 6.77
N ILE A 113 -5.32 23.78 5.49
CA ILE A 113 -4.50 23.31 4.37
C ILE A 113 -3.73 24.51 3.80
N LYS A 114 -2.39 24.41 3.80
CA LYS A 114 -1.52 25.45 3.25
C LYS A 114 -1.48 25.39 1.71
N GLU A 115 -1.35 24.17 1.17
CA GLU A 115 -1.28 23.89 -0.26
C GLU A 115 -1.60 22.42 -0.52
N ILE A 116 -2.11 22.13 -1.73
CA ILE A 116 -2.26 20.77 -2.27
C ILE A 116 -1.53 20.74 -3.61
N LYS A 117 -0.66 19.75 -3.79
CA LYS A 117 0.12 19.54 -5.02
C LYS A 117 -0.13 18.13 -5.52
N GLU A 118 -0.26 17.99 -6.84
CA GLU A 118 -0.43 16.68 -7.47
C GLU A 118 0.87 15.86 -7.42
N LEU A 119 0.73 14.56 -7.20
CA LEU A 119 1.82 13.59 -7.36
C LEU A 119 1.76 13.00 -8.76
N ALA A 120 2.94 12.69 -9.32
CA ALA A 120 3.03 11.93 -10.55
C ALA A 120 2.33 10.58 -10.36
N PRO A 121 1.44 10.16 -11.28
CA PRO A 121 0.78 8.86 -11.16
C PRO A 121 1.76 7.71 -11.01
N PRO A 122 1.43 6.63 -10.28
CA PRO A 122 2.33 5.48 -10.15
C PRO A 122 2.81 4.94 -11.50
N SER A 123 1.91 4.82 -12.48
CA SER A 123 2.23 4.37 -13.85
C SER A 123 3.29 5.21 -14.58
N HIS A 124 3.51 6.47 -14.20
CA HIS A 124 4.59 7.27 -14.76
C HIS A 124 5.93 6.82 -14.17
N VAL A 125 6.01 6.72 -12.85
CA VAL A 125 7.24 6.31 -12.15
C VAL A 125 7.59 4.85 -12.48
N LEU A 126 6.59 3.96 -12.62
CA LEU A 126 6.77 2.58 -13.07
C LEU A 126 7.33 2.48 -14.51
N ARG A 127 7.00 3.43 -15.39
CA ARG A 127 7.56 3.49 -16.75
C ARG A 127 8.98 4.06 -16.79
N GLU A 128 9.28 5.01 -15.91
CA GLU A 128 10.63 5.57 -15.76
C GLU A 128 11.61 4.52 -15.23
N TYR A 129 11.16 3.69 -14.27
CA TYR A 129 11.95 2.61 -13.67
C TYR A 129 11.16 1.29 -13.71
N PRO A 130 11.07 0.63 -14.87
CA PRO A 130 10.36 -0.65 -15.00
C PRO A 130 11.11 -1.73 -14.20
N ILE A 131 10.38 -2.68 -13.61
CA ILE A 131 11.03 -3.85 -13.00
C ILE A 131 11.75 -4.66 -14.09
N THR A 132 13.02 -5.03 -13.87
CA THR A 132 13.76 -5.91 -14.78
C THR A 132 13.32 -7.36 -14.56
N GLU A 133 13.58 -8.24 -15.53
CA GLU A 133 13.28 -9.67 -15.39
C GLU A 133 14.04 -10.29 -14.20
N GLY A 134 15.32 -9.92 -14.03
CA GLY A 134 16.14 -10.35 -12.90
C GLY A 134 15.58 -9.88 -11.56
N ALA A 135 15.20 -8.60 -11.45
CA ALA A 135 14.59 -8.06 -10.24
C ALA A 135 13.23 -8.70 -9.91
N ALA A 136 12.41 -8.98 -10.94
CA ALA A 136 11.13 -9.66 -10.77
C ALA A 136 11.32 -11.10 -10.25
N GLN A 137 12.24 -11.85 -10.86
CA GLN A 137 12.55 -13.22 -10.45
C GLN A 137 13.09 -13.24 -9.01
N LEU A 138 14.08 -12.40 -8.69
CA LEU A 138 14.62 -12.27 -7.34
C LEU A 138 13.52 -11.96 -6.32
N THR A 139 12.63 -11.02 -6.64
CA THR A 139 11.55 -10.62 -5.74
C THR A 139 10.59 -11.78 -5.47
N LEU A 140 10.17 -12.50 -6.52
CA LEU A 140 9.24 -13.63 -6.42
C LEU A 140 9.87 -14.81 -5.67
N GLU A 141 11.11 -15.19 -6.02
CA GLU A 141 11.84 -16.26 -5.35
C GLU A 141 12.07 -15.96 -3.87
N THR A 142 12.41 -14.71 -3.54
CA THR A 142 12.61 -14.31 -2.14
C THR A 142 11.31 -14.36 -1.36
N ARG A 143 10.18 -13.90 -1.93
CA ARG A 143 8.86 -14.04 -1.29
C ARG A 143 8.51 -15.50 -1.04
N GLN A 144 8.73 -16.38 -2.01
CA GLN A 144 8.50 -17.81 -1.86
C GLN A 144 9.43 -18.44 -0.81
N ALA A 145 10.69 -18.02 -0.74
CA ALA A 145 11.64 -18.48 0.26
C ALA A 145 11.22 -18.05 1.68
N ILE A 146 10.77 -16.80 1.85
CA ILE A 146 10.23 -16.32 3.14
C ILE A 146 8.98 -17.13 3.53
N HIS A 147 8.06 -17.35 2.60
CA HIS A 147 6.88 -18.20 2.82
C HIS A 147 7.29 -19.59 3.32
N ARG A 148 8.24 -20.25 2.64
CA ARG A 148 8.75 -21.56 3.05
C ARG A 148 9.38 -21.55 4.44
N ILE A 149 10.15 -20.53 4.80
CA ILE A 149 10.74 -20.40 6.13
C ILE A 149 9.64 -20.22 7.19
N LEU A 150 8.69 -19.32 6.93
CA LEU A 150 7.58 -19.03 7.85
C LEU A 150 6.74 -20.28 8.14
N HIS A 151 6.46 -21.09 7.12
CA HIS A 151 5.68 -22.32 7.23
C HIS A 151 6.51 -23.58 7.51
N GLY A 152 7.81 -23.44 7.82
CA GLY A 152 8.67 -24.53 8.28
C GLY A 152 9.16 -25.51 7.20
N ALA A 153 9.00 -25.18 5.92
CA ALA A 153 9.50 -25.95 4.78
C ALA A 153 10.95 -25.58 4.38
N ASP A 154 11.54 -24.61 5.06
CA ASP A 154 12.94 -24.20 4.97
C ASP A 154 13.38 -23.79 6.38
N ASP A 155 14.56 -24.24 6.80
CA ASP A 155 15.07 -24.05 8.15
C ASP A 155 16.15 -22.98 8.24
N ARG A 156 16.36 -22.21 7.17
CA ARG A 156 17.19 -21.01 7.21
C ARG A 156 16.57 -19.93 8.09
N LEU A 157 17.38 -18.99 8.54
CA LEU A 157 16.93 -17.81 9.28
C LEU A 157 16.77 -16.63 8.33
N LEU A 158 15.60 -15.99 8.32
CA LEU A 158 15.39 -14.72 7.61
C LEU A 158 16.12 -13.59 8.35
N VAL A 159 16.97 -12.83 7.65
CA VAL A 159 17.73 -11.72 8.24
C VAL A 159 17.38 -10.43 7.50
N ILE A 160 16.58 -9.56 8.14
CA ILE A 160 16.29 -8.22 7.64
C ILE A 160 17.33 -7.26 8.21
N ILE A 161 18.32 -6.86 7.42
CA ILE A 161 19.48 -6.08 7.90
C ILE A 161 19.77 -4.88 6.99
N GLY A 162 20.05 -3.72 7.58
CA GLY A 162 20.39 -2.51 6.84
C GLY A 162 20.13 -1.23 7.64
N PRO A 163 20.28 -0.06 6.99
CA PRO A 163 20.17 1.23 7.69
C PRO A 163 18.83 1.42 8.40
N CYS A 164 18.83 2.18 9.51
CA CYS A 164 17.59 2.61 10.17
C CYS A 164 16.66 3.32 9.17
N SER A 165 17.21 4.26 8.41
CA SER A 165 16.55 4.87 7.25
C SER A 165 17.58 5.30 6.20
N ILE A 166 17.19 5.23 4.92
CA ILE A 166 18.03 5.66 3.79
C ILE A 166 17.89 7.16 3.58
N HIS A 167 19.01 7.89 3.59
CA HIS A 167 19.07 9.32 3.28
C HIS A 167 20.05 9.66 2.15
N ASP A 168 20.90 8.70 1.77
CA ASP A 168 21.96 8.84 0.76
C ASP A 168 21.89 7.61 -0.17
N TYR A 169 21.71 7.85 -1.47
CA TYR A 169 21.58 6.82 -2.49
C TYR A 169 22.88 6.04 -2.69
N ASP A 170 24.03 6.73 -2.73
CA ASP A 170 25.32 6.11 -3.03
C ASP A 170 25.77 5.24 -1.86
N ALA A 171 25.60 5.73 -0.63
CA ALA A 171 25.88 4.96 0.58
C ALA A 171 25.00 3.70 0.67
N ALA A 172 23.72 3.80 0.27
CA ALA A 172 22.81 2.67 0.24
C ALA A 172 23.24 1.62 -0.80
N MET A 173 23.65 2.05 -2.00
CA MET A 173 24.14 1.14 -3.04
C MET A 173 25.48 0.50 -2.68
N GLU A 174 26.38 1.21 -2.01
CA GLU A 174 27.61 0.62 -1.47
C GLU A 174 27.28 -0.43 -0.41
N TYR A 175 26.39 -0.13 0.53
CA TYR A 175 25.94 -1.09 1.52
C TYR A 175 25.32 -2.35 0.86
N ALA A 176 24.47 -2.17 -0.15
CA ALA A 176 23.86 -3.27 -0.89
C ALA A 176 24.91 -4.17 -1.56
N ARG A 177 25.94 -3.58 -2.20
CA ARG A 177 27.03 -4.36 -2.81
C ARG A 177 27.79 -5.20 -1.79
N ARG A 178 28.13 -4.63 -0.62
CA ARG A 178 28.79 -5.39 0.43
C ARG A 178 27.86 -6.48 1.02
N LEU A 179 26.57 -6.20 1.13
CA LEU A 179 25.57 -7.17 1.60
C LEU A 179 25.37 -8.33 0.62
N GLN A 180 25.49 -8.10 -0.68
CA GLN A 180 25.40 -9.15 -1.69
C GLN A 180 26.46 -10.24 -1.46
N GLU A 181 27.69 -9.86 -1.10
CA GLU A 181 28.78 -10.79 -0.81
C GLU A 181 28.44 -11.68 0.40
N GLU A 182 27.92 -11.09 1.48
CA GLU A 182 27.56 -11.83 2.69
C GLU A 182 26.28 -12.67 2.48
N LYS A 183 25.32 -12.21 1.67
CA LYS A 183 24.15 -13.00 1.25
C LYS A 183 24.58 -14.29 0.57
N VAL A 184 25.53 -14.23 -0.37
CA VAL A 184 26.07 -15.43 -1.05
C VAL A 184 26.84 -16.31 -0.07
N ARG A 185 27.69 -15.71 0.78
CA ARG A 185 28.49 -16.44 1.75
C ARG A 185 27.67 -17.27 2.74
N HIS A 186 26.50 -16.76 3.13
CA HIS A 186 25.64 -17.35 4.16
C HIS A 186 24.37 -18.02 3.61
N GLU A 187 24.22 -18.18 2.29
CA GLU A 187 22.95 -18.58 1.65
C GLU A 187 22.38 -19.93 2.13
N GLN A 188 23.25 -20.83 2.62
CA GLN A 188 22.89 -22.14 3.14
C GLN A 188 22.20 -22.07 4.51
N ASP A 189 22.45 -21.00 5.28
CA ASP A 189 21.99 -20.84 6.66
C ASP A 189 21.04 -19.66 6.83
N LEU A 190 21.24 -18.61 6.04
CA LEU A 190 20.52 -17.34 6.15
C LEU A 190 19.84 -16.97 4.83
N LEU A 191 18.64 -16.41 4.93
CA LEU A 191 18.00 -15.67 3.85
C LEU A 191 18.15 -14.18 4.15
N VAL A 192 19.18 -13.55 3.59
CA VAL A 192 19.50 -12.13 3.84
C VAL A 192 18.69 -11.23 2.91
N VAL A 193 18.00 -10.24 3.49
CA VAL A 193 17.21 -9.22 2.79
C VAL A 193 17.60 -7.84 3.32
N MET A 194 17.87 -6.91 2.41
CA MET A 194 18.28 -5.57 2.79
C MET A 194 17.10 -4.78 3.35
N ARG A 195 17.29 -4.15 4.51
CA ARG A 195 16.38 -3.16 5.07
C ARG A 195 16.53 -1.83 4.30
N VAL A 196 15.50 -1.45 3.53
CA VAL A 196 15.44 -0.24 2.70
C VAL A 196 14.26 0.63 3.15
N TYR A 197 14.39 1.25 4.32
CA TYR A 197 13.33 2.06 4.91
C TYR A 197 13.56 3.53 4.58
N PHE A 198 12.55 4.23 4.06
CA PHE A 198 12.73 5.63 3.64
C PHE A 198 12.41 6.65 4.71
N GLU A 199 11.64 6.28 5.73
CA GLU A 199 11.22 7.18 6.81
C GLU A 199 11.26 6.45 8.14
N LYS A 200 11.61 7.19 9.19
CA LYS A 200 11.36 6.79 10.56
C LYS A 200 10.17 7.58 11.12
N PRO A 201 9.05 6.93 11.51
CA PRO A 201 7.93 7.61 12.14
C PRO A 201 8.33 8.28 13.46
N ARG A 202 8.07 9.58 13.60
CA ARG A 202 8.36 10.36 14.82
C ARG A 202 7.14 11.14 15.31
N THR A 203 7.02 11.25 16.63
CA THR A 203 6.02 12.08 17.33
C THR A 203 6.51 13.53 17.51
N THR A 204 7.78 13.80 17.24
CA THR A 204 8.42 15.13 17.28
C THR A 204 8.83 15.59 15.88
N VAL A 205 9.07 16.90 15.75
CA VAL A 205 9.53 17.53 14.49
C VAL A 205 10.93 17.00 14.12
N GLY A 206 11.17 16.81 12.81
CA GLY A 206 12.47 16.50 12.22
C GLY A 206 12.32 16.05 10.75
N TRP A 207 13.40 15.58 10.13
CA TRP A 207 13.42 15.08 8.74
C TRP A 207 12.40 13.97 8.44
N LYS A 208 11.60 14.13 7.39
CA LYS A 208 10.43 13.29 7.07
C LYS A 208 10.73 12.09 6.17
N GLY A 209 12.01 11.75 5.97
CA GLY A 209 12.41 10.62 5.15
C GLY A 209 12.64 10.99 3.69
N LEU A 210 13.30 10.10 2.95
CA LEU A 210 13.79 10.34 1.59
C LEU A 210 12.66 10.59 0.59
N ILE A 211 11.54 9.89 0.76
CA ILE A 211 10.37 10.08 -0.11
C ILE A 211 9.80 11.49 0.09
N ASN A 212 9.64 11.93 1.34
CA ASN A 212 8.99 13.19 1.62
C ASN A 212 9.92 14.38 1.37
N ASP A 213 11.18 14.28 1.79
CA ASP A 213 12.14 15.38 1.79
C ASP A 213 13.53 14.89 1.34
N PRO A 214 13.71 14.60 0.04
CA PRO A 214 14.93 13.98 -0.49
C PRO A 214 16.18 14.88 -0.39
N MET A 215 15.99 16.19 -0.27
CA MET A 215 17.08 17.18 -0.22
C MET A 215 17.56 17.46 1.21
N LEU A 216 16.92 16.86 2.22
CA LEU A 216 17.23 17.06 3.65
C LEU A 216 17.12 18.53 4.10
N ASP A 217 16.32 19.34 3.40
CA ASP A 217 16.24 20.81 3.58
C ASP A 217 14.83 21.31 3.89
N GLY A 218 13.85 20.41 4.02
CA GLY A 218 12.45 20.76 4.25
C GLY A 218 11.72 21.29 3.01
N SER A 219 12.25 21.06 1.80
CA SER A 219 11.62 21.46 0.54
C SER A 219 10.40 20.62 0.14
N TYR A 220 10.25 19.43 0.73
CA TYR A 220 9.16 18.50 0.47
C TYR A 220 8.98 18.13 -1.02
N ARG A 221 10.09 17.83 -1.71
CA ARG A 221 10.09 17.47 -3.14
C ARG A 221 9.63 16.02 -3.36
N ILE A 222 8.41 15.70 -2.97
CA ILE A 222 7.87 14.33 -2.92
C ILE A 222 7.94 13.60 -4.27
N ASN A 223 7.67 14.31 -5.37
CA ASN A 223 7.78 13.74 -6.72
C ASN A 223 9.19 13.27 -7.08
N GLU A 224 10.22 13.92 -6.55
CA GLU A 224 11.61 13.50 -6.72
C GLU A 224 11.98 12.39 -5.75
N GLY A 225 11.50 12.47 -4.50
CA GLY A 225 11.72 11.44 -3.49
C GLY A 225 11.13 10.09 -3.87
N ILE A 226 9.92 10.05 -4.45
CA ILE A 226 9.30 8.82 -4.96
C ILE A 226 10.13 8.20 -6.10
N ARG A 227 10.64 9.03 -7.03
CA ARG A 227 11.50 8.57 -8.13
C ARG A 227 12.81 8.02 -7.60
N LEU A 228 13.43 8.73 -6.67
CA LEU A 228 14.69 8.33 -6.04
C LEU A 228 14.53 7.02 -5.26
N ALA A 229 13.46 6.88 -4.48
CA ALA A 229 13.13 5.66 -3.75
C ALA A 229 12.89 4.47 -4.68
N ARG A 230 12.11 4.65 -5.76
CA ARG A 230 11.87 3.59 -6.75
C ARG A 230 13.16 3.21 -7.49
N LYS A 231 13.94 4.21 -7.94
CA LYS A 231 15.22 3.99 -8.58
C LYS A 231 16.14 3.16 -7.68
N LEU A 232 16.29 3.55 -6.42
CA LEU A 232 17.12 2.82 -5.46
C LEU A 232 16.68 1.36 -5.30
N LEU A 233 15.37 1.10 -5.12
CA LEU A 233 14.86 -0.27 -5.04
C LEU A 233 15.09 -1.07 -6.32
N HIS A 234 14.95 -0.42 -7.47
CA HIS A 234 15.24 -1.03 -8.77
C HIS A 234 16.71 -1.46 -8.83
N ASP A 235 17.65 -0.55 -8.54
CA ASP A 235 19.08 -0.84 -8.62
C ASP A 235 19.57 -1.85 -7.57
N ILE A 236 18.99 -1.84 -6.36
CA ILE A 236 19.28 -2.83 -5.31
C ILE A 236 18.87 -4.23 -5.76
N ASN A 237 17.64 -4.39 -6.30
CA ASN A 237 17.16 -5.68 -6.78
C ASN A 237 17.93 -6.14 -8.03
N ASP A 238 18.27 -5.23 -8.95
CA ASP A 238 19.07 -5.57 -10.14
C ASP A 238 20.51 -5.98 -9.78
N ALA A 239 21.05 -5.46 -8.67
CA ALA A 239 22.30 -5.90 -8.08
C ALA A 239 22.20 -7.27 -7.36
N GLY A 240 21.04 -7.93 -7.37
CA GLY A 240 20.84 -9.28 -6.83
C GLY A 240 20.49 -9.32 -5.33
N VAL A 241 20.21 -8.16 -4.72
CA VAL A 241 19.88 -8.03 -3.29
C VAL A 241 18.38 -7.77 -3.12
N PRO A 242 17.62 -8.63 -2.43
CA PRO A 242 16.20 -8.37 -2.21
C PRO A 242 15.99 -7.27 -1.16
N ALA A 243 14.89 -6.52 -1.27
CA ALA A 243 14.59 -5.37 -0.41
C ALA A 243 13.38 -5.59 0.51
N ALA A 244 13.48 -5.04 1.71
CA ALA A 244 12.45 -4.97 2.74
C ALA A 244 12.15 -3.51 3.11
N THR A 245 10.87 -3.14 3.22
CA THR A 245 10.46 -1.78 3.64
C THR A 245 9.36 -1.82 4.72
N GLU A 246 9.13 -0.69 5.36
CA GLU A 246 7.93 -0.44 6.17
C GLU A 246 6.92 0.37 5.36
N TYR A 247 5.64 0.01 5.49
CA TYR A 247 4.53 0.71 4.84
C TYR A 247 3.83 1.61 5.87
N LEU A 248 3.87 2.92 5.60
CA LEU A 248 3.37 3.97 6.50
C LEU A 248 2.04 4.60 6.06
N ASP A 249 1.61 4.30 4.83
CA ASP A 249 0.39 4.82 4.22
C ASP A 249 -0.13 3.88 3.11
N MET A 250 -1.30 4.20 2.57
CA MET A 250 -2.03 3.36 1.61
C MET A 250 -1.75 3.71 0.14
N ILE A 251 -0.90 4.71 -0.13
CA ILE A 251 -0.64 5.26 -1.46
C ILE A 251 0.76 4.86 -1.95
N THR A 252 1.80 5.04 -1.12
CA THR A 252 3.19 4.69 -1.44
C THR A 252 3.39 3.23 -1.90
N PRO A 253 2.65 2.21 -1.41
CA PRO A 253 2.73 0.85 -1.95
C PRO A 253 2.50 0.79 -3.46
N GLN A 254 1.64 1.65 -4.02
CA GLN A 254 1.33 1.65 -5.45
C GLN A 254 2.55 1.98 -6.34
N TYR A 255 3.56 2.63 -5.77
CA TYR A 255 4.78 3.05 -6.45
C TYR A 255 5.95 2.09 -6.30
N LEU A 256 5.97 1.27 -5.24
CA LEU A 256 7.19 0.57 -4.79
C LEU A 256 7.00 -0.94 -4.57
N SER A 257 5.79 -1.41 -4.26
CA SER A 257 5.58 -2.77 -3.76
C SER A 257 5.92 -3.90 -4.74
N ASP A 258 6.05 -3.63 -6.03
CA ASP A 258 6.53 -4.60 -7.01
C ASP A 258 7.98 -5.03 -6.78
N LEU A 259 8.79 -4.21 -6.09
CA LEU A 259 10.21 -4.42 -5.81
C LEU A 259 10.51 -4.83 -4.34
N ILE A 260 9.47 -5.15 -3.56
CA ILE A 260 9.58 -5.44 -2.13
C ILE A 260 9.38 -6.93 -1.87
N SER A 261 10.37 -7.60 -1.29
CA SER A 261 10.29 -9.02 -0.93
C SER A 261 9.66 -9.26 0.45
N TRP A 262 9.71 -8.27 1.35
CA TRP A 262 9.15 -8.36 2.70
C TRP A 262 8.70 -6.98 3.21
N GLY A 263 7.57 -6.93 3.92
CA GLY A 263 7.01 -5.68 4.45
C GLY A 263 6.91 -5.67 5.98
N ALA A 264 6.98 -4.49 6.58
CA ALA A 264 6.62 -4.27 7.99
C ALA A 264 5.45 -3.31 8.15
N ILE A 265 4.66 -3.56 9.19
CA ILE A 265 3.78 -2.57 9.81
C ILE A 265 4.34 -2.24 11.20
N GLY A 266 4.61 -0.95 11.42
CA GLY A 266 5.25 -0.45 12.63
C GLY A 266 4.39 -0.54 13.88
N ALA A 267 5.04 -0.48 15.04
CA ALA A 267 4.39 -0.62 16.35
C ALA A 267 3.26 0.42 16.61
N ARG A 268 3.31 1.58 15.94
CA ARG A 268 2.30 2.65 16.06
C ARG A 268 1.13 2.50 15.09
N THR A 269 1.26 1.64 14.08
CA THR A 269 0.25 1.40 13.04
C THR A 269 -0.27 -0.05 13.07
N THR A 270 0.32 -0.96 13.83
CA THR A 270 -0.16 -2.34 14.03
C THR A 270 -1.62 -2.41 14.49
N GLU A 271 -2.08 -1.46 15.32
CA GLU A 271 -3.47 -1.39 15.78
C GLU A 271 -4.41 -0.67 14.79
N SER A 272 -3.85 -0.01 13.78
CA SER A 272 -4.62 0.73 12.78
C SER A 272 -5.35 -0.23 11.84
N GLN A 273 -6.68 -0.12 11.79
CA GLN A 273 -7.50 -0.94 10.91
C GLN A 273 -7.06 -0.82 9.44
N VAL A 274 -6.87 0.39 8.92
CA VAL A 274 -6.51 0.60 7.51
C VAL A 274 -5.14 -0.01 7.14
N HIS A 275 -4.21 -0.11 8.10
CA HIS A 275 -2.93 -0.77 7.88
C HIS A 275 -3.04 -2.31 7.88
N ARG A 276 -3.97 -2.86 8.67
CA ARG A 276 -4.31 -4.30 8.62
C ARG A 276 -5.00 -4.65 7.30
N GLU A 277 -5.90 -3.79 6.84
CA GLU A 277 -6.55 -3.89 5.53
C GLU A 277 -5.52 -3.79 4.40
N LEU A 278 -4.58 -2.84 4.46
CA LEU A 278 -3.47 -2.76 3.51
C LEU A 278 -2.64 -4.06 3.49
N ALA A 279 -2.23 -4.55 4.67
CA ALA A 279 -1.42 -5.75 4.78
C ALA A 279 -2.08 -6.99 4.17
N SER A 280 -3.41 -7.09 4.23
CA SER A 280 -4.18 -8.16 3.59
C SER A 280 -4.11 -8.18 2.06
N GLY A 281 -3.67 -7.08 1.43
CA GLY A 281 -3.52 -6.94 -0.01
C GLY A 281 -2.09 -6.79 -0.50
N LEU A 282 -1.10 -6.75 0.41
CA LEU A 282 0.31 -6.68 0.03
C LEU A 282 0.76 -8.03 -0.55
N SER A 283 1.49 -7.98 -1.67
CA SER A 283 1.98 -9.18 -2.36
C SER A 283 3.20 -9.84 -1.71
N CYS A 284 3.69 -9.29 -0.60
CA CYS A 284 4.82 -9.82 0.16
C CYS A 284 4.37 -10.29 1.55
N PRO A 285 5.13 -11.18 2.21
CA PRO A 285 4.98 -11.44 3.64
C PRO A 285 5.07 -10.16 4.47
N VAL A 286 4.29 -10.07 5.55
CA VAL A 286 4.18 -8.86 6.38
C VAL A 286 4.44 -9.15 7.86
N GLY A 287 5.39 -8.43 8.45
CA GLY A 287 5.63 -8.48 9.89
C GLY A 287 4.93 -7.34 10.64
N PHE A 288 4.17 -7.68 11.66
CA PHE A 288 3.55 -6.73 12.58
C PHE A 288 4.37 -6.59 13.86
N LYS A 289 4.86 -5.39 14.14
CA LYS A 289 5.58 -5.10 15.39
C LYS A 289 4.63 -5.13 16.58
N ASN A 290 5.06 -5.71 17.71
CA ASN A 290 4.35 -5.56 18.98
C ASN A 290 4.24 -4.08 19.40
N GLY A 291 3.27 -3.77 20.25
CA GLY A 291 3.01 -2.41 20.74
C GLY A 291 4.22 -1.81 21.45
N THR A 292 4.31 -0.47 21.49
CA THR A 292 5.47 0.23 22.07
C THR A 292 5.69 -0.04 23.56
N ASP A 293 4.67 -0.53 24.26
CA ASP A 293 4.71 -0.95 25.67
C ASP A 293 5.09 -2.43 25.85
N GLY A 294 5.17 -3.21 24.77
CA GLY A 294 5.45 -4.66 24.77
C GLY A 294 4.23 -5.52 24.44
N ASN A 295 3.05 -4.93 24.23
CA ASN A 295 1.82 -5.69 24.00
C ASN A 295 1.86 -6.43 22.65
N ILE A 296 1.96 -7.76 22.69
CA ILE A 296 1.94 -8.62 21.51
C ILE A 296 0.52 -8.83 20.95
N ARG A 297 -0.53 -8.70 21.78
CA ARG A 297 -1.91 -8.98 21.37
C ARG A 297 -2.34 -8.15 20.17
N ILE A 298 -1.91 -6.89 20.09
CA ILE A 298 -2.25 -6.04 18.94
C ILE A 298 -1.68 -6.58 17.63
N ALA A 299 -0.54 -7.27 17.66
CA ALA A 299 0.08 -7.89 16.49
C ALA A 299 -0.61 -9.22 16.16
N VAL A 300 -1.01 -10.00 17.17
CA VAL A 300 -1.84 -11.21 16.99
C VAL A 300 -3.17 -10.87 16.30
N ASP A 301 -3.86 -9.84 16.79
CA ASP A 301 -5.13 -9.38 16.20
C ASP A 301 -4.92 -8.83 14.78
N ALA A 302 -3.77 -8.18 14.53
CA ALA A 302 -3.42 -7.68 13.21
C ALA A 302 -3.19 -8.80 12.18
N ILE A 303 -2.51 -9.88 12.57
CA ILE A 303 -2.32 -11.06 11.71
C ILE A 303 -3.67 -11.67 11.35
N LYS A 304 -4.54 -11.89 12.33
CA LYS A 304 -5.88 -12.43 12.09
C LYS A 304 -6.69 -11.56 11.12
N ALA A 305 -6.63 -10.24 11.30
CA ALA A 305 -7.29 -9.32 10.40
C ALA A 305 -6.69 -9.38 8.99
N ALA A 306 -5.36 -9.36 8.86
CA ALA A 306 -4.67 -9.36 7.58
C ALA A 306 -4.88 -10.66 6.78
N ASN A 307 -5.13 -11.79 7.45
CA ASN A 307 -5.45 -13.07 6.79
C ASN A 307 -6.83 -13.05 6.09
N ALA A 308 -7.70 -12.06 6.33
CA ALA A 308 -9.04 -11.98 5.75
C ALA A 308 -9.11 -10.98 4.57
N PRO A 309 -10.08 -11.15 3.64
CA PRO A 309 -10.42 -10.14 2.63
C PRO A 309 -10.92 -8.82 3.25
N HIS A 310 -10.48 -7.69 2.68
CA HIS A 310 -10.85 -6.34 3.10
C HIS A 310 -11.09 -5.40 1.92
N HIS A 311 -11.59 -4.21 2.22
CA HIS A 311 -11.62 -3.08 1.30
C HIS A 311 -11.02 -1.85 1.95
N PHE A 312 -10.20 -1.09 1.22
CA PHE A 312 -9.66 0.18 1.70
C PHE A 312 -9.50 1.20 0.56
N LEU A 313 -9.38 2.48 0.92
CA LEU A 313 -9.18 3.56 -0.03
C LEU A 313 -7.69 3.71 -0.39
N SER A 314 -7.41 3.81 -1.68
CA SER A 314 -6.07 4.02 -2.24
C SER A 314 -6.19 4.75 -3.58
N VAL A 315 -5.21 4.59 -4.45
CA VAL A 315 -5.20 5.12 -5.82
C VAL A 315 -4.96 4.01 -6.83
N THR A 316 -5.55 4.14 -8.01
CA THR A 316 -5.17 3.34 -9.18
C THR A 316 -3.73 3.64 -9.61
N LYS A 317 -3.14 2.78 -10.46
CA LYS A 317 -1.85 3.10 -11.10
C LYS A 317 -1.90 4.38 -11.96
N ALA A 318 -3.10 4.80 -12.40
CA ALA A 318 -3.31 6.07 -13.10
C ALA A 318 -3.43 7.29 -12.17
N GLY A 319 -3.38 7.10 -10.85
CA GLY A 319 -3.39 8.18 -9.86
C GLY A 319 -4.77 8.62 -9.38
N HIS A 320 -5.85 8.00 -9.87
CA HIS A 320 -7.21 8.30 -9.41
C HIS A 320 -7.55 7.58 -8.11
N SER A 321 -8.30 8.24 -7.22
CA SER A 321 -8.87 7.63 -6.01
C SER A 321 -9.64 6.35 -6.36
N ALA A 322 -9.45 5.30 -5.55
CA ALA A 322 -9.97 3.97 -5.80
C ALA A 322 -10.30 3.23 -4.51
N ILE A 323 -11.22 2.26 -4.63
CA ILE A 323 -11.44 1.22 -3.64
C ILE A 323 -10.60 0.01 -4.06
N VAL A 324 -9.77 -0.49 -3.16
CA VAL A 324 -9.02 -1.73 -3.32
C VAL A 324 -9.77 -2.85 -2.61
N SER A 325 -9.91 -4.01 -3.25
CA SER A 325 -10.47 -5.24 -2.65
C SER A 325 -9.35 -6.27 -2.55
N THR A 326 -9.17 -6.88 -1.37
CA THR A 326 -8.04 -7.79 -1.08
C THR A 326 -8.51 -9.22 -0.88
N MET A 327 -7.58 -10.18 -0.95
CA MET A 327 -7.86 -11.61 -0.77
C MET A 327 -7.52 -12.14 0.62
N GLY A 328 -6.85 -11.33 1.45
CA GLY A 328 -6.16 -11.82 2.64
C GLY A 328 -4.69 -12.15 2.34
N ASN A 329 -3.85 -12.06 3.36
CA ASN A 329 -2.43 -12.36 3.29
C ASN A 329 -2.06 -13.37 4.39
N GLU A 330 -1.84 -14.63 4.01
CA GLU A 330 -1.53 -15.72 4.94
C GLU A 330 -0.10 -15.68 5.49
N ASP A 331 0.78 -14.86 4.90
CA ASP A 331 2.20 -14.78 5.26
C ASP A 331 2.48 -13.64 6.26
N CYS A 332 1.60 -13.49 7.24
CA CYS A 332 1.72 -12.50 8.30
C CYS A 332 2.33 -13.10 9.58
N HIS A 333 3.17 -12.34 10.28
CA HIS A 333 3.86 -12.80 11.49
C HIS A 333 4.13 -11.67 12.49
N VAL A 334 4.52 -12.02 13.73
CA VAL A 334 4.88 -11.06 14.77
C VAL A 334 6.36 -10.71 14.70
N ILE A 335 6.67 -9.45 14.96
CA ILE A 335 8.02 -8.95 15.25
C ILE A 335 8.10 -8.52 16.73
N LEU A 336 8.92 -9.22 17.50
CA LEU A 336 9.28 -8.89 18.88
C LEU A 336 10.37 -7.82 18.89
N ARG A 337 10.04 -6.61 19.36
CA ARG A 337 10.91 -5.41 19.28
C ARG A 337 11.13 -4.70 20.60
N GLY A 338 10.82 -5.39 21.70
CA GLY A 338 10.80 -4.91 23.07
C GLY A 338 9.58 -4.04 23.37
N GLY A 339 9.55 -3.52 24.59
CA GLY A 339 8.52 -2.62 25.09
C GLY A 339 9.08 -1.77 26.21
N LYS A 340 8.45 -1.85 27.40
CA LYS A 340 9.05 -1.32 28.63
C LYS A 340 10.33 -2.06 29.01
N THR A 341 10.38 -3.36 28.72
CA THR A 341 11.56 -4.22 28.83
C THR A 341 11.86 -4.86 27.47
N PRO A 342 13.09 -5.32 27.23
CA PRO A 342 13.38 -6.21 26.13
C PRO A 342 12.52 -7.48 26.17
N ASN A 343 12.27 -8.10 25.02
CA ASN A 343 11.47 -9.31 24.86
C ASN A 343 12.06 -10.29 23.84
N TYR A 344 13.40 -10.34 23.74
CA TYR A 344 14.13 -11.25 22.84
C TYR A 344 14.53 -12.58 23.50
N ASP A 345 14.52 -12.64 24.83
CA ASP A 345 14.96 -13.80 25.59
C ASP A 345 14.00 -15.00 25.43
N ALA A 346 14.48 -16.20 25.76
CA ALA A 346 13.73 -17.43 25.59
C ALA A 346 12.38 -17.46 26.34
N ALA A 347 12.26 -16.82 27.51
CA ALA A 347 11.00 -16.77 28.25
C ALA A 347 9.98 -15.85 27.56
N SER A 348 10.45 -14.72 27.02
CA SER A 348 9.64 -13.83 26.21
C SER A 348 9.18 -14.47 24.90
N VAL A 349 10.05 -15.23 24.23
CA VAL A 349 9.72 -16.01 23.03
C VAL A 349 8.67 -17.07 23.35
N ASP A 350 8.83 -17.80 24.46
CA ASP A 350 7.88 -18.81 24.90
C ASP A 350 6.49 -18.22 25.19
N ALA A 351 6.44 -17.17 25.99
CA ALA A 351 5.19 -16.47 26.32
C ALA A 351 4.48 -15.91 25.07
N SER A 352 5.26 -15.43 24.09
CA SER A 352 4.74 -14.94 22.81
C SER A 352 4.16 -16.07 21.96
N CYS A 353 4.86 -17.21 21.88
CA CYS A 353 4.41 -18.38 21.13
C CYS A 353 3.16 -19.02 21.75
N GLN A 354 3.05 -19.05 23.08
CA GLN A 354 1.83 -19.50 23.76
C GLN A 354 0.62 -18.63 23.39
N GLN A 355 0.79 -17.30 23.30
CA GLN A 355 -0.27 -16.40 22.87
C GLN A 355 -0.66 -16.59 21.40
N LEU A 356 0.32 -16.81 20.52
CA LEU A 356 0.07 -17.17 19.11
C LEU A 356 -0.72 -18.48 19.00
N SER A 357 -0.29 -19.50 19.74
CA SER A 357 -0.97 -20.80 19.77
C SER A 357 -2.40 -20.70 20.30
N ALA A 358 -2.62 -19.96 21.40
CA ALA A 358 -3.96 -19.73 21.95
C ALA A 358 -4.87 -18.97 20.97
N ALA A 359 -4.28 -18.20 20.06
CA ALA A 359 -4.97 -17.51 18.99
C ALA A 359 -5.17 -18.37 17.73
N GLY A 360 -4.63 -19.59 17.66
CA GLY A 360 -4.70 -20.46 16.49
C GLY A 360 -3.74 -20.06 15.37
N LEU A 361 -2.66 -19.35 15.68
CA LEU A 361 -1.63 -18.92 14.73
C LEU A 361 -0.35 -19.77 14.88
N ALA A 362 0.46 -19.81 13.82
CA ALA A 362 1.77 -20.44 13.85
C ALA A 362 2.66 -19.80 14.93
N GLN A 363 3.37 -20.63 15.68
CA GLN A 363 4.29 -20.20 16.75
C GLN A 363 5.64 -19.78 16.15
N LYS A 364 5.60 -18.73 15.32
CA LYS A 364 6.75 -18.22 14.58
C LYS A 364 6.91 -16.74 14.85
N VAL A 365 8.10 -16.34 15.33
CA VAL A 365 8.41 -14.95 15.67
C VAL A 365 9.68 -14.48 14.97
N MET A 366 9.67 -13.20 14.58
CA MET A 366 10.86 -12.45 14.21
C MET A 366 11.32 -11.63 15.40
N ILE A 367 12.64 -11.52 15.64
CA ILE A 367 13.20 -10.70 16.74
C ILE A 367 13.96 -9.49 16.18
N ASP A 368 13.53 -8.29 16.52
CA ASP A 368 14.22 -7.02 16.21
C ASP A 368 15.28 -6.77 17.29
N PHE A 369 16.56 -6.77 16.91
CA PHE A 369 17.69 -6.63 17.82
C PHE A 369 17.87 -5.18 18.28
N SER A 370 17.37 -4.22 17.51
CA SER A 370 17.51 -2.79 17.78
C SER A 370 16.41 -2.30 18.73
N HIS A 371 16.05 -1.02 18.62
CA HIS A 371 14.89 -0.42 19.27
C HIS A 371 14.82 -0.66 20.78
N ALA A 372 13.70 -1.18 21.30
CA ALA A 372 13.55 -1.37 22.74
C ALA A 372 14.29 -2.63 23.24
N ASN A 373 14.58 -3.60 22.36
CA ASN A 373 15.40 -4.76 22.71
C ASN A 373 16.85 -4.38 22.98
N SER A 374 17.44 -3.50 22.16
CA SER A 374 18.75 -2.90 22.44
C SER A 374 18.73 -1.84 23.55
N SER A 375 17.56 -1.52 24.11
CA SER A 375 17.36 -0.34 24.98
C SER A 375 17.88 0.95 24.35
N LYS A 376 17.76 1.07 23.02
CA LYS A 376 18.23 2.18 22.18
C LYS A 376 19.76 2.38 22.20
N GLN A 377 20.52 1.32 22.50
CA GLN A 377 21.98 1.32 22.47
C GLN A 377 22.43 0.38 21.36
N TYR A 378 22.86 0.94 20.22
CA TYR A 378 23.10 0.16 19.00
C TYR A 378 24.12 -0.99 19.20
N GLN A 379 25.09 -0.84 20.11
CA GLN A 379 26.08 -1.86 20.44
C GLN A 379 25.43 -3.11 21.04
N ARG A 380 24.35 -2.96 21.80
CA ARG A 380 23.62 -4.06 22.42
C ARG A 380 22.91 -4.97 21.41
N GLN A 381 22.82 -4.57 20.14
CA GLN A 381 22.36 -5.48 19.09
C GLN A 381 23.23 -6.75 19.01
N MET A 382 24.53 -6.65 19.34
CA MET A 382 25.43 -7.81 19.39
C MET A 382 25.08 -8.75 20.55
N ASP A 383 24.74 -8.19 21.72
CA ASP A 383 24.29 -8.97 22.89
C ASP A 383 22.97 -9.71 22.59
N VAL A 384 22.02 -9.02 21.95
CA VAL A 384 20.75 -9.63 21.52
C VAL A 384 21.01 -10.73 20.49
N GLY A 385 21.92 -10.50 19.55
CA GLY A 385 22.31 -11.49 18.55
C GLY A 385 22.95 -12.74 19.14
N ALA A 386 23.80 -12.59 20.16
CA ALA A 386 24.40 -13.70 20.87
C ALA A 386 23.35 -14.53 21.62
N ASP A 387 22.42 -13.88 22.31
CA ASP A 387 21.30 -14.56 22.99
C ASP A 387 20.44 -15.35 22.00
N VAL A 388 20.03 -14.72 20.89
CA VAL A 388 19.23 -15.36 19.85
C VAL A 388 19.99 -16.50 19.17
N SER A 389 21.27 -16.34 18.87
CA SER A 389 22.09 -17.43 18.34
C SER A 389 22.17 -18.62 19.30
N ASN A 390 22.28 -18.39 20.61
CA ASN A 390 22.23 -19.45 21.62
C ASN A 390 20.87 -20.16 21.68
N GLN A 391 19.77 -19.43 21.51
CA GLN A 391 18.43 -20.03 21.41
C GLN A 391 18.32 -20.92 20.16
N LEU A 392 18.80 -20.46 19.01
CA LEU A 392 18.87 -21.25 17.77
C LEU A 392 19.71 -22.52 17.99
N ALA A 393 20.92 -22.38 18.52
CA ALA A 393 21.83 -23.49 18.80
C ALA A 393 21.24 -24.49 19.81
N SER A 394 20.39 -24.01 20.71
CA SER A 394 19.64 -24.83 21.67
C SER A 394 18.45 -25.56 21.05
N GLY A 395 18.18 -25.37 19.76
CA GLY A 395 17.14 -26.08 19.02
C GLY A 395 15.85 -25.27 18.83
N ASP A 396 15.80 -23.98 19.16
CA ASP A 396 14.55 -23.22 19.00
C ASP A 396 14.22 -22.98 17.51
N GLU A 397 13.17 -23.65 17.03
CA GLU A 397 12.67 -23.53 15.67
C GLU A 397 11.60 -22.43 15.53
N ARG A 398 11.15 -21.81 16.63
CA ARG A 398 10.10 -20.78 16.63
C ARG A 398 10.65 -19.43 16.15
N ILE A 399 11.95 -19.19 16.31
CA ILE A 399 12.64 -18.02 15.76
C ILE A 399 12.94 -18.28 14.28
N PHE A 400 12.13 -17.69 13.42
CA PHE A 400 12.24 -17.86 11.97
C PHE A 400 13.00 -16.71 11.30
N GLY A 401 13.13 -15.56 11.98
CA GLY A 401 13.87 -14.43 11.46
C GLY A 401 14.29 -13.41 12.50
N VAL A 402 15.12 -12.48 12.06
CA VAL A 402 15.66 -11.39 12.88
C VAL A 402 15.69 -10.08 12.08
N MET A 403 15.71 -8.95 12.80
CA MET A 403 15.85 -7.62 12.22
C MET A 403 16.99 -6.87 12.91
N VAL A 404 17.85 -6.22 12.11
CA VAL A 404 19.08 -5.54 12.57
C VAL A 404 19.21 -4.17 11.90
N GLU A 405 19.56 -3.15 12.69
CA GLU A 405 19.91 -1.83 12.17
C GLU A 405 21.43 -1.69 12.05
N SER A 406 21.89 -1.64 10.80
CA SER A 406 23.29 -1.73 10.39
C SER A 406 23.60 -0.71 9.29
N HIS A 407 24.78 -0.11 9.31
CA HIS A 407 25.24 0.80 8.27
C HIS A 407 26.74 0.60 7.99
N LEU A 408 27.27 1.28 6.97
CA LEU A 408 28.70 1.34 6.71
C LEU A 408 29.49 1.84 7.94
N CYS A 409 28.99 2.87 8.62
CA CYS A 409 29.57 3.45 9.83
C CYS A 409 28.62 3.32 11.03
N ALA A 410 29.18 3.01 12.20
CA ALA A 410 28.44 2.88 13.45
C ALA A 410 27.87 4.21 13.94
N GLY A 411 26.89 4.11 14.85
CA GLY A 411 26.33 5.27 15.54
C GLY A 411 25.30 6.01 14.68
N ARG A 412 25.08 7.27 15.06
CA ARG A 412 24.22 8.23 14.35
C ARG A 412 24.84 9.61 14.37
N GLN A 413 24.35 10.46 13.49
CA GLN A 413 24.63 11.89 13.46
C GLN A 413 23.32 12.70 13.42
N ASP A 414 23.40 13.97 13.82
CA ASP A 414 22.29 14.92 13.70
C ASP A 414 22.33 15.64 12.35
N LEU A 415 21.16 15.86 11.76
CA LEU A 415 21.03 16.69 10.57
C LEU A 415 21.08 18.17 10.98
N ILE A 416 22.24 18.81 10.85
CA ILE A 416 22.47 20.22 11.18
C ILE A 416 22.64 21.01 9.87
N PRO A 417 21.83 22.06 9.62
CA PRO A 417 21.95 22.85 8.40
C PRO A 417 23.36 23.40 8.17
N GLY A 418 23.89 23.18 6.96
CA GLY A 418 25.21 23.64 6.54
C GLY A 418 26.39 22.80 7.03
N GLN A 419 26.15 21.74 7.83
CA GLN A 419 27.21 20.79 8.20
C GLN A 419 27.18 19.58 7.26
N PRO A 420 28.33 19.19 6.68
CA PRO A 420 28.39 17.98 5.87
C PRO A 420 28.14 16.75 6.73
N LEU A 421 27.38 15.79 6.20
CA LEU A 421 27.14 14.51 6.85
C LEU A 421 28.33 13.58 6.66
N THR A 422 28.66 12.80 7.69
CA THR A 422 29.56 11.65 7.57
C THR A 422 28.93 10.63 6.64
N TYR A 423 29.62 10.30 5.55
CA TYR A 423 29.16 9.32 4.57
C TYR A 423 28.92 7.97 5.24
N GLY A 424 27.80 7.32 4.91
CA GLY A 424 27.50 5.99 5.42
C GLY A 424 27.18 5.91 6.91
N GLN A 425 26.83 7.02 7.58
CA GLN A 425 26.38 7.04 8.97
C GLN A 425 24.93 7.51 9.09
N SER A 426 24.12 6.81 9.88
CA SER A 426 22.67 7.08 10.02
C SER A 426 22.36 8.49 10.55
N ILE A 427 21.31 9.13 10.02
CA ILE A 427 20.74 10.39 10.55
C ILE A 427 19.51 10.16 11.45
N THR A 428 19.12 8.91 11.66
CA THR A 428 17.98 8.52 12.51
C THR A 428 18.45 7.74 13.74
N ASP A 429 18.10 6.45 13.89
CA ASP A 429 18.64 5.65 14.99
C ASP A 429 20.07 5.23 14.70
N ALA A 430 20.83 5.06 15.77
CA ALA A 430 22.19 4.57 15.70
C ALA A 430 22.22 3.11 15.20
N CYS A 431 23.14 2.83 14.28
CA CYS A 431 23.32 1.51 13.69
C CYS A 431 24.65 0.89 14.14
N ILE A 432 24.79 -0.44 14.08
CA ILE A 432 26.12 -1.07 14.11
C ILE A 432 26.87 -0.79 12.81
N ASP A 433 28.19 -0.85 12.83
CA ASP A 433 29.02 -0.72 11.63
C ASP A 433 29.03 -2.02 10.80
N TRP A 434 29.71 -1.94 9.66
CA TRP A 434 29.83 -3.03 8.72
C TRP A 434 30.53 -4.27 9.29
N ASP A 435 31.59 -4.08 10.08
CA ASP A 435 32.35 -5.20 10.63
C ASP A 435 31.54 -6.00 11.65
N ASN A 436 30.85 -5.31 12.57
CA ASN A 436 29.90 -5.96 13.48
C ASN A 436 28.74 -6.63 12.73
N SER A 437 28.34 -6.09 11.57
CA SER A 437 27.27 -6.70 10.76
C SER A 437 27.69 -8.05 10.18
N ARG A 438 28.94 -8.16 9.71
CA ARG A 438 29.51 -9.42 9.20
C ARG A 438 29.70 -10.45 10.31
N GLU A 439 30.20 -10.00 11.46
CA GLU A 439 30.36 -10.84 12.65
C GLU A 439 29.00 -11.40 13.11
N LEU A 440 27.98 -10.54 13.18
CA LEU A 440 26.63 -10.93 13.57
C LEU A 440 26.00 -11.94 12.60
N MET A 441 26.15 -11.75 11.29
CA MET A 441 25.67 -12.73 10.30
C MET A 441 26.40 -14.08 10.42
N THR A 442 27.71 -14.06 10.69
CA THR A 442 28.48 -15.28 10.94
C THR A 442 27.97 -16.01 12.18
N LEU A 443 27.78 -15.28 13.29
CA LEU A 443 27.24 -15.80 14.54
C LEU A 443 25.85 -16.42 14.39
N LEU A 444 24.97 -15.79 13.61
CA LEU A 444 23.62 -16.30 13.34
C LEU A 444 23.67 -17.56 12.46
N ALA A 445 24.51 -17.58 11.43
CA ALA A 445 24.69 -18.75 10.58
C ALA A 445 25.19 -19.96 11.38
N GLU A 446 26.12 -19.75 12.32
CA GLU A 446 26.58 -20.79 13.25
C GLU A 446 25.46 -21.31 14.15
N GLY A 447 24.62 -20.43 14.69
CA GLY A 447 23.42 -20.80 15.45
C GLY A 447 22.45 -21.69 14.67
N VAL A 448 22.21 -21.36 13.39
CA VAL A 448 21.37 -22.18 12.49
C VAL A 448 21.99 -23.56 12.24
N ARG A 449 23.31 -23.65 12.01
CA ARG A 449 24.01 -24.94 11.84
C ARG A 449 23.92 -25.80 13.10
N ALA A 450 24.09 -25.19 14.27
CA ALA A 450 23.95 -25.90 15.54
C ALA A 450 22.51 -26.41 15.74
N ARG A 451 21.49 -25.61 15.39
CA ARG A 451 20.07 -26.04 15.38
C ARG A 451 19.85 -27.30 14.56
N ARG A 452 20.39 -27.34 13.34
CA ARG A 452 20.31 -28.49 12.43
C ARG A 452 20.93 -29.75 13.03
N LEU A 453 22.12 -29.62 13.62
CA LEU A 453 22.80 -30.74 14.26
C LEU A 453 21.97 -31.31 15.41
N LYS A 454 21.34 -30.46 16.23
CA LYS A 454 20.50 -30.91 17.32
C LYS A 454 19.26 -31.67 16.82
N ARG A 455 18.58 -31.14 15.80
CA ARG A 455 17.44 -31.81 15.14
C ARG A 455 17.81 -33.20 14.60
N THR A 456 19.00 -33.35 14.01
CA THR A 456 19.45 -34.67 13.52
C THR A 456 19.75 -35.68 14.64
N ARG A 457 20.03 -35.22 15.86
CA ARG A 457 20.31 -36.06 17.03
C ARG A 457 19.05 -36.49 17.80
N GLY A 458 17.90 -35.88 17.52
CA GLY A 458 16.64 -36.16 18.22
C GLY A 458 16.58 -35.64 19.66
N GLU A 459 17.46 -34.69 19.99
CA GLU A 459 17.48 -33.89 21.24
C GLU A 459 16.75 -32.56 21.04
#